data_AF-A0A2V6QU58-F1
#
_entry.id   AF-A0A2V6QU58-F1
#
_cell.length_a   1.000
_cell.length_b   1.000
_cell.length_c   1.000
_cell.angle_alpha   90.00
_cell.angle_beta   90.00
_cell.angle_gamma   90.00
#
_symmetry.space_group_name_H-M   'P 1'
#
loop_
_entity.id
_entity.type
_entity.pdbx_description
1 polymer ?
#
loop_
_entity_poly.entity_id
_entity_poly.type
_entity_poly.pdbx_seq_one_letter_code
_entity_poly.pdbx_strand_id
1 'polypeptide(L)'
;MIYLLINAVVHTHDDSLPIAQALAVRDGRIVEVGGSDEILWLREDDYEVIDLDGRTVVPVSGMLAPGKPANFNVLDGENTVEAWLEGVRRMVRP
;
A
#
# COMPACT_ATOMS: atom_id res chain seq x y z
N MET A 1 -5.57 -4.03 -14.23
CA MET A 1 -6.05 -3.42 -12.98
C MET A 1 -4.96 -2.63 -12.29
N ILE A 2 -5.28 -1.43 -11.79
CA ILE A 2 -4.43 -0.63 -10.91
C ILE A 2 -5.11 -0.42 -9.55
N TYR A 3 -4.36 -0.57 -8.47
CA TYR A 3 -4.84 -0.32 -7.12
C TYR A 3 -4.31 1.02 -6.63
N LEU A 4 -5.22 1.87 -6.15
CA LEU A 4 -4.93 3.22 -5.66
C LEU A 4 -5.15 3.22 -4.14
N LEU A 5 -4.07 3.13 -3.38
CA LEU A 5 -4.12 3.14 -1.92
C LEU A 5 -3.96 4.57 -1.42
N ILE A 6 -4.99 5.10 -0.77
CA ILE A 6 -5.08 6.51 -0.39
C ILE A 6 -5.24 6.68 1.12
N ASN A 7 -5.10 7.92 1.58
CA ASN A 7 -5.27 8.30 2.98
C ASN A 7 -4.40 7.43 3.90
N ALA A 8 -3.12 7.34 3.57
CA ALA A 8 -2.11 6.56 4.27
C ALA A 8 -1.01 7.46 4.84
N VAL A 9 -0.16 6.89 5.69
CA VAL A 9 1.13 7.48 6.06
C VAL A 9 2.23 6.58 5.49
N VAL A 10 2.74 6.89 4.30
CA VAL A 10 3.70 6.02 3.60
C VAL A 10 5.12 6.48 3.88
N HIS A 11 5.92 5.67 4.57
CA HIS A 11 7.36 5.91 4.67
C HIS A 11 8.05 5.38 3.42
N THR A 12 8.78 6.21 2.67
CA THR A 12 9.31 5.80 1.34
C THR A 12 10.76 5.33 1.36
N HIS A 13 11.50 5.66 2.43
CA HIS A 13 12.97 5.64 2.47
C HIS A 13 13.65 6.46 1.35
N ASP A 14 12.93 7.41 0.75
CA ASP A 14 13.48 8.43 -0.15
C ASP A 14 13.64 9.75 0.61
N ASP A 15 14.86 10.27 0.69
CA ASP A 15 15.16 11.53 1.40
C ASP A 15 14.43 12.75 0.81
N SER A 16 14.05 12.71 -0.47
CA SER A 16 13.34 13.78 -1.15
C SER A 16 11.83 13.76 -0.89
N LEU A 17 11.28 12.59 -0.56
CA LEU A 17 9.87 12.39 -0.24
C LEU A 17 9.72 11.38 0.90
N PRO A 18 10.18 11.68 2.12
CA PRO A 18 10.30 10.67 3.18
C PRO A 18 8.96 10.14 3.69
N ILE A 19 7.91 10.95 3.56
CA ILE A 19 6.53 10.60 3.88
C ILE A 19 5.63 10.99 2.70
N ALA A 20 4.80 10.05 2.26
CA ALA A 20 3.75 10.28 1.28
C ALA A 20 2.38 9.89 1.85
N GLN A 21 1.31 10.22 1.12
CA GLN A 21 -0.07 9.98 1.58
C GLN A 21 -0.76 8.83 0.85
N ALA A 22 -0.18 8.34 -0.24
CA ALA A 22 -0.77 7.35 -1.11
C ALA A 22 0.28 6.68 -1.99
N LEU A 23 -0.08 5.51 -2.53
CA LEU A 23 0.72 4.82 -3.54
C LEU A 23 -0.18 4.06 -4.52
N ALA A 24 0.30 3.89 -5.74
CA ALA A 24 -0.35 3.11 -6.78
C ALA A 24 0.38 1.80 -7.03
N VAL A 25 -0.36 0.69 -7.14
CA VAL A 25 0.17 -0.63 -7.44
C VAL A 25 -0.42 -1.17 -8.74
N ARG A 26 0.45 -1.63 -9.63
CA ARG A 26 0.07 -2.33 -10.86
C ARG A 26 0.95 -3.57 -11.03
N ASP A 27 0.35 -4.70 -11.36
CA ASP A 27 1.06 -5.97 -11.62
C ASP A 27 2.08 -6.35 -10.54
N GLY A 28 1.74 -6.15 -9.27
CA GLY A 28 2.64 -6.48 -8.15
C GLY A 28 3.71 -5.44 -7.83
N ARG A 29 3.69 -4.27 -8.49
CA ARG A 29 4.73 -3.26 -8.35
C ARG A 29 4.14 -1.90 -8.00
N ILE A 30 4.84 -1.17 -7.13
CA ILE A 30 4.55 0.25 -6.89
C ILE A 30 4.95 1.02 -8.15
N VAL A 31 4.01 1.75 -8.74
CA VAL A 31 4.22 2.53 -9.97
C VAL A 31 4.24 4.03 -9.71
N GLU A 32 3.66 4.50 -8.60
CA GLU A 32 3.67 5.91 -8.20
C GLU A 32 3.53 6.01 -6.66
N VAL A 33 4.11 7.06 -6.06
CA VAL A 33 4.00 7.39 -4.64
C VAL A 33 3.85 8.89 -4.48
N GLY A 34 2.85 9.37 -3.74
CA GLY A 34 2.59 10.80 -3.65
C GLY A 34 1.43 11.18 -2.75
N GLY A 35 0.79 12.31 -3.07
CA GLY A 35 -0.42 12.78 -2.41
C GLY A 35 -1.63 11.90 -2.73
N SER A 36 -2.63 11.87 -1.84
CA SER A 36 -3.86 11.10 -2.10
C SER A 36 -4.58 11.59 -3.35
N ASP A 37 -4.68 12.91 -3.55
CA ASP A 37 -5.30 13.47 -4.74
C ASP A 37 -4.52 13.12 -6.01
N GLU A 38 -3.19 13.16 -5.96
CA GLU A 38 -2.28 12.80 -7.07
C GLU A 38 -2.50 11.36 -7.51
N ILE A 39 -2.51 10.43 -6.56
CA ILE A 39 -2.73 9.00 -6.84
C ILE A 39 -4.15 8.76 -7.37
N LEU A 40 -5.16 9.51 -6.88
CA LEU A 40 -6.52 9.44 -7.41
C LEU A 40 -6.64 9.90 -8.86
N TRP A 41 -5.69 10.65 -9.41
CA TRP A 41 -5.67 10.99 -10.84
C TRP A 41 -5.28 9.81 -11.74
N LEU A 42 -4.70 8.75 -11.19
CA LEU A 42 -4.27 7.55 -11.93
C LEU A 42 -5.40 6.54 -12.21
N ARG A 43 -6.66 6.95 -12.06
CA ARG A 43 -7.81 6.10 -12.39
C ARG A 43 -7.81 5.78 -13.89
N GLU A 44 -7.96 4.51 -14.21
CA GLU A 44 -8.08 3.99 -15.58
C GLU A 44 -9.39 3.21 -15.72
N ASP A 45 -9.59 2.48 -16.82
CA ASP A 45 -10.82 1.70 -17.03
C ASP A 45 -10.99 0.54 -16.02
N ASP A 46 -9.87 0.00 -15.52
CA ASP A 46 -9.82 -1.12 -14.59
C ASP A 46 -8.97 -0.75 -13.36
N TYR A 47 -9.63 -0.25 -12.31
CA TYR A 47 -8.98 0.24 -11.10
C TYR A 47 -9.80 -0.06 -9.85
N GLU A 48 -9.12 0.02 -8.70
CA GLU A 48 -9.76 -0.01 -7.40
C GLU A 48 -9.11 1.01 -6.45
N VAL A 49 -9.94 1.67 -5.63
CA VAL A 49 -9.47 2.57 -4.57
C VAL A 49 -9.59 1.89 -3.22
N ILE A 50 -8.52 1.94 -2.44
CA ILE A 50 -8.48 1.41 -1.07
C ILE A 50 -8.14 2.58 -0.15
N ASP A 51 -9.10 2.99 0.67
CA ASP A 51 -8.87 3.96 1.73
C ASP A 51 -8.20 3.24 2.92
N LEU A 52 -7.00 3.69 3.28
CA LEU A 52 -6.23 3.11 4.37
C LEU A 52 -6.55 3.75 5.73
N ASP A 53 -7.49 4.69 5.80
CA ASP A 53 -7.99 5.29 7.05
C ASP A 53 -6.87 5.84 7.96
N GLY A 54 -5.92 6.56 7.36
CA GLY A 54 -4.77 7.16 8.02
C GLY A 54 -3.68 6.16 8.45
N ARG A 55 -3.77 4.88 8.07
CA ARG A 55 -2.82 3.86 8.51
C ARG A 55 -1.46 4.02 7.83
N THR A 56 -0.41 3.65 8.57
CA THR A 56 0.98 3.78 8.13
C THR A 56 1.40 2.62 7.24
N VAL A 57 1.94 2.89 6.05
CA VAL A 57 2.61 1.93 5.15
C VAL A 57 4.12 2.02 5.35
N VAL A 58 4.78 0.88 5.56
CA VAL A 58 6.24 0.82 5.72
C VAL A 58 6.83 -0.23 4.76
N PRO A 59 7.89 0.10 4.00
CA PRO A 59 8.66 -0.86 3.20
C PRO A 59 9.37 -1.82 4.16
N VAL A 60 9.10 -3.11 4.04
CA VAL A 60 9.90 -4.11 4.76
C VAL A 60 10.92 -4.72 3.80
N SER A 61 12.18 -4.66 4.21
CA SER A 61 13.30 -5.27 3.49
C SER A 61 13.84 -6.43 4.33
N GLY A 62 13.14 -7.58 4.37
CA GLY A 62 13.61 -8.77 5.09
C GLY A 62 12.57 -9.86 5.42
N MET A 63 13.05 -11.02 5.88
CA MET A 63 12.26 -12.21 6.25
C MET A 63 11.42 -11.98 7.51
N LEU A 64 10.11 -12.25 7.43
CA LEU A 64 9.17 -12.10 8.55
C LEU A 64 9.15 -13.34 9.44
N ALA A 65 9.31 -13.15 10.75
CA ALA A 65 9.31 -14.21 11.76
C ALA A 65 7.90 -14.41 12.36
N PRO A 66 7.57 -15.61 12.89
CA PRO A 66 6.26 -15.88 13.49
C PRO A 66 5.97 -14.96 14.68
N GLY A 67 4.79 -14.32 14.71
CA GLY A 67 4.30 -13.52 15.86
C GLY A 67 4.45 -11.99 15.79
N LYS A 68 4.69 -11.39 14.62
CA LYS A 68 4.82 -9.92 14.46
C LYS A 68 3.51 -9.21 14.03
N PRO A 69 2.96 -8.26 14.81
CA PRO A 69 2.20 -7.09 14.32
C PRO A 69 3.12 -5.83 14.35
N ALA A 70 2.84 -4.68 13.74
CA ALA A 70 1.65 -4.12 13.11
C ALA A 70 2.07 -3.13 12.01
N ASN A 71 1.19 -2.95 11.01
CA ASN A 71 1.19 -1.87 10.04
C ASN A 71 2.15 -2.04 8.85
N PHE A 72 1.87 -3.06 8.04
CA PHE A 72 2.51 -3.48 6.78
C PHE A 72 3.69 -4.44 6.97
N ASN A 73 3.34 -5.70 7.18
CA ASN A 73 4.11 -6.79 6.59
C ASN A 73 3.84 -6.72 5.08
N VAL A 74 4.84 -6.33 4.29
CA VAL A 74 4.77 -6.35 2.83
C VAL A 74 5.74 -7.44 2.37
N LEU A 75 5.22 -8.52 1.79
CA LEU A 75 5.95 -9.73 1.37
C LEU A 75 6.11 -10.82 2.46
N ASP A 76 5.04 -11.09 3.17
CA ASP A 76 4.79 -12.35 3.88
C ASP A 76 4.49 -13.50 2.91
N GLY A 77 5.44 -13.83 2.03
CA GLY A 77 5.46 -15.10 1.27
C GLY A 77 4.27 -15.42 0.36
N GLU A 78 3.26 -14.56 0.31
CA GLU A 78 2.09 -14.63 -0.56
C GLU A 78 2.47 -13.96 -1.89
N ASN A 79 2.52 -14.75 -2.96
CA ASN A 79 3.09 -14.33 -4.25
C ASN A 79 2.15 -13.42 -5.08
N THR A 80 1.12 -12.80 -4.48
CA THR A 80 0.09 -12.05 -5.22
C THR A 80 -0.39 -10.79 -4.48
N VAL A 81 -0.76 -9.76 -5.24
CA VAL A 81 -1.30 -8.49 -4.71
C VAL A 81 -2.65 -8.71 -4.05
N GLU A 82 -3.42 -9.65 -4.57
CA GLU A 82 -4.79 -9.95 -4.19
C GLU A 82 -4.87 -10.49 -2.76
N ALA A 83 -3.97 -11.41 -2.39
CA ALA A 83 -3.89 -11.96 -1.03
C ALA A 83 -3.53 -10.87 0.00
N TRP A 84 -2.60 -9.99 -0.38
CA TRP A 84 -2.23 -8.84 0.45
C TRP A 84 -3.40 -7.87 0.62
N LEU A 85 -4.12 -7.57 -0.47
CA LEU A 85 -5.31 -6.72 -0.43
C LEU A 85 -6.41 -7.29 0.46
N GLU A 86 -6.59 -8.61 0.47
CA GLU A 86 -7.53 -9.24 1.39
C GLU A 86 -7.13 -9.00 2.85
N GLY A 87 -5.83 -9.11 3.17
CA GLY A 87 -5.27 -8.76 4.47
C GLY A 87 -5.55 -7.32 4.86
N VAL A 88 -5.27 -6.36 3.97
CA VAL A 88 -5.58 -4.93 4.17
C VAL A 88 -7.07 -4.72 4.43
N ARG A 89 -7.96 -5.28 3.59
CA ARG A 89 -9.41 -5.15 3.73
C ARG A 89 -9.93 -5.69 5.06
N ARG A 90 -9.36 -6.78 5.60
CA ARG A 90 -9.75 -7.31 6.91
C ARG A 90 -9.41 -6.33 8.05
N MET A 91 -8.37 -5.52 7.89
CA MET A 91 -7.96 -4.52 8.87
C MET A 91 -8.73 -3.19 8.77
N VAL A 92 -9.25 -2.86 7.59
CA VAL A 92 -10.02 -1.62 7.34
C VAL A 92 -11.52 -1.80 7.61
N ARG A 93 -12.05 -3.03 7.68
CA ARG A 93 -13.44 -3.25 8.09
C ARG A 93 -13.65 -2.82 9.57
N PRO A 94 -14.79 -2.18 9.90
CA PRO A 94 -15.14 -1.81 11.26
C PRO A 94 -15.34 -3.02 12.17
#